data_AF-J7L7R3-F1
#
_entry.id   AF-J7L7R3-F1
#
_cell.length_a   1.000
_cell.length_b   1.000
_cell.length_c   1.000
_cell.angle_alpha   90.00
_cell.angle_beta   90.00
_cell.angle_gamma   90.00
#
_symmetry.space_group_name_H-M   'P 1'
#
loop_
_entity.id
_entity.type
_entity.pdbx_description
1 polymer ?
#
loop_
_entity_poly.entity_id
_entity_poly.type
_entity_poly.pdbx_seq_one_letter_code
_entity_poly.pdbx_strand_id
1 'polypeptide(L)'
;MSHHGLDHVMVPELGRSDVLVAEISRLLASPGRATRAVRELRRVDGLFSELDRRMRAGAPPPRAWRVFGCDRGAPPVFRRGIAYDYATDCYESMSEALRRGPGAAQAWKTLAEVERCWRRLNDALTERSPLPEPWLRE
;
A
#
# COMPACT_ATOMS: atom_id res chain seq x y z
N MET A 1 38.02 26.25 20.50
CA MET A 1 38.02 24.84 20.06
C MET A 1 36.64 24.28 20.33
N SER A 2 36.06 23.72 19.28
CA SER A 2 34.70 23.22 19.16
C SER A 2 34.36 22.13 20.19
N HIS A 3 33.07 21.93 20.46
CA HIS A 3 32.39 20.73 19.99
C HIS A 3 30.88 21.00 19.92
N HIS A 4 30.38 20.88 18.68
CA HIS A 4 28.98 20.78 18.32
C HIS A 4 28.35 19.56 19.00
N GLY A 5 27.10 19.70 19.39
CA GLY A 5 26.18 18.60 19.67
C GLY A 5 24.78 19.09 19.36
N LEU A 6 24.55 19.43 18.09
CA LEU A 6 23.20 19.70 17.60
C LEU A 6 22.36 18.45 17.87
N ASP A 7 21.34 18.63 18.69
CA ASP A 7 20.20 17.76 18.83
C ASP A 7 19.56 17.63 17.44
N HIS A 8 20.05 16.65 16.67
CA HIS A 8 19.41 16.22 15.45
C HIS A 8 18.16 15.47 15.91
N VAL A 9 17.08 16.22 16.10
CA VAL A 9 15.73 15.68 16.16
C VAL A 9 15.59 14.81 14.92
N MET A 10 15.75 13.49 15.11
CA MET A 10 15.43 12.48 14.12
C MET A 10 13.93 12.56 13.93
N VAL A 11 13.48 13.52 13.11
CA VAL A 11 12.18 13.41 12.44
C VAL A 11 12.29 12.06 11.74
N PRO A 12 11.50 11.04 12.11
CA PRO A 12 11.61 9.76 11.43
C PRO A 12 11.26 10.03 9.98
N GLU A 13 12.28 10.07 9.12
CA GLU A 13 12.06 10.17 7.68
C GLU A 13 11.15 9.01 7.33
N LEU A 14 9.93 9.33 6.91
CA LEU A 14 8.97 8.34 6.48
C LEU A 14 9.66 7.49 5.42
N GLY A 15 9.67 6.17 5.62
CA GLY A 15 10.22 5.26 4.62
C GLY A 15 9.51 5.51 3.30
N ARG A 16 10.16 5.26 2.16
CA ARG A 16 9.50 5.48 0.87
C ARG A 16 8.16 4.75 0.76
N SER A 17 8.05 3.53 1.30
CA SER A 17 6.79 2.78 1.35
C SER A 17 5.69 3.53 2.10
N ASP A 18 6.01 4.19 3.23
CA ASP A 18 5.07 5.04 3.97
C ASP A 18 4.57 6.22 3.13
N VAL A 19 5.48 6.88 2.40
CA VAL A 19 5.12 7.99 1.51
C VAL A 19 4.18 7.52 0.40
N LEU A 20 4.45 6.36 -0.21
CA LEU A 20 3.61 5.79 -1.27
C LEU A 20 2.22 5.45 -0.75
N VAL A 21 2.11 4.79 0.42
CA VAL A 21 0.81 4.49 1.05
C VAL A 21 0.04 5.77 1.36
N ALA A 22 0.69 6.77 1.94
CA ALA A 22 0.05 8.04 2.27
C ALA A 22 -0.44 8.78 1.01
N GLU A 23 0.35 8.77 -0.07
CA GLU A 23 -0.06 9.38 -1.34
C GLU A 23 -1.22 8.64 -2.00
N ILE A 24 -1.20 7.30 -2.05
CA ILE A 24 -2.31 6.49 -2.59
C ILE A 24 -3.59 6.76 -1.79
N SER A 25 -3.52 6.67 -0.46
CA SER A 25 -4.66 6.95 0.43
C SER A 25 -5.21 8.36 0.24
N ARG A 26 -4.34 9.37 0.10
CA ARG A 26 -4.78 10.75 -0.13
C ARG A 26 -5.48 10.92 -1.48
N LEU A 27 -4.95 10.32 -2.54
CA LEU A 27 -5.55 10.41 -3.88
C LEU A 27 -6.92 9.72 -3.93
N LEU A 28 -7.06 8.61 -3.22
CA LEU A 28 -8.29 7.83 -3.17
C LEU A 28 -9.33 8.39 -2.18
N ALA A 29 -8.92 9.06 -1.10
CA ALA A 29 -9.84 9.71 -0.15
C ALA A 29 -10.48 11.01 -0.69
N SER A 30 -9.92 11.57 -1.76
CA SER A 30 -10.47 12.75 -2.43
C SER A 30 -10.48 12.52 -3.93
N PRO A 31 -11.34 11.61 -4.42
CA PRO A 31 -11.50 11.42 -5.85
C PRO A 31 -12.05 12.75 -6.39
N GLY A 32 -11.20 13.49 -7.11
CA GLY A 32 -11.59 14.78 -7.68
C GLY A 32 -12.79 14.65 -8.62
N ARG A 33 -13.22 15.77 -9.21
CA ARG A 33 -14.31 15.77 -10.20
C ARG A 33 -14.10 14.68 -11.26
N ALA A 34 -15.19 14.05 -11.74
CA ALA A 34 -15.18 12.95 -12.70
C ALA A 34 -14.25 13.17 -13.93
N THR A 35 -14.09 14.42 -14.35
CA THR A 35 -13.18 14.85 -15.43
C THR A 35 -11.70 14.49 -15.19
N ARG A 36 -11.28 14.27 -13.94
CA ARG A 36 -9.91 13.90 -13.56
C ARG A 36 -9.76 12.42 -13.23
N ALA A 37 -10.85 11.64 -13.21
CA ALA A 37 -10.83 10.25 -12.74
C ALA A 37 -9.80 9.37 -13.47
N VAL A 38 -9.67 9.52 -14.79
CA VAL A 38 -8.65 8.78 -15.58
C VAL A 38 -7.23 9.14 -15.17
N ARG A 39 -6.96 10.42 -14.89
CA ARG A 39 -5.63 10.88 -14.47
C ARG A 39 -5.30 10.41 -13.06
N GLU A 40 -6.25 10.50 -12.14
CA GLU A 40 -6.07 10.00 -10.78
C GLU A 40 -5.88 8.48 -10.76
N LEU A 41 -6.63 7.73 -11.57
CA LEU A 41 -6.43 6.28 -11.75
C LEU A 41 -5.00 5.95 -12.23
N ARG A 42 -4.51 6.62 -13.28
CA ARG A 42 -3.13 6.41 -13.77
C ARG A 42 -2.08 6.75 -12.71
N ARG A 43 -2.33 7.77 -11.89
CA ARG A 43 -1.42 8.16 -10.81
C ARG A 43 -1.40 7.12 -9.70
N VAL A 44 -2.57 6.63 -9.30
CA VAL A 44 -2.69 5.55 -8.31
C VAL A 44 -2.04 4.27 -8.82
N ASP A 45 -2.25 3.91 -10.09
CA ASP A 45 -1.63 2.74 -10.72
C ASP A 45 -0.10 2.82 -10.67
N GLY A 46 0.49 3.96 -11.02
CA GLY A 46 1.93 4.17 -10.96
C GLY A 46 2.50 4.11 -9.54
N LEU A 47 1.80 4.69 -8.56
CA LEU A 47 2.21 4.64 -7.14
C LEU A 47 2.09 3.22 -6.57
N PHE A 48 1.01 2.51 -6.89
CA PHE A 48 0.79 1.13 -6.46
C PHE A 48 1.83 0.20 -7.08
N SER A 49 2.13 0.35 -8.37
CA SER A 49 3.17 -0.41 -9.05
C SER A 49 4.56 -0.17 -8.46
N GLU A 50 4.86 1.06 -8.05
CA GLU A 50 6.10 1.36 -7.34
C GLU A 50 6.14 0.72 -5.95
N LEU A 51 5.05 0.80 -5.18
CA LEU A 51 4.93 0.14 -3.88
C LEU A 51 5.11 -1.37 -4.03
N ASP A 52 4.42 -1.98 -4.99
CA ASP A 52 4.48 -3.41 -5.28
C ASP A 52 5.89 -3.88 -5.59
N ARG A 53 6.60 -3.18 -6.49
CA ARG A 53 8.00 -3.50 -6.82
C ARG A 53 8.91 -3.43 -5.60
N ARG A 54 8.71 -2.43 -4.73
CA ARG A 54 9.51 -2.28 -3.50
C ARG A 54 9.22 -3.38 -2.49
N MET A 55 7.94 -3.71 -2.29
CA MET A 55 7.52 -4.78 -1.38
C MET A 55 8.01 -6.15 -1.88
N ARG A 56 7.99 -6.41 -3.19
CA ARG A 56 8.56 -7.62 -3.80
C ARG A 56 10.09 -7.71 -3.66
N ALA A 57 10.78 -6.57 -3.77
CA ALA A 57 12.21 -6.47 -3.42
C ALA A 57 12.47 -6.55 -1.90
N GLY A 58 11.40 -6.63 -1.11
CA GLY A 58 11.29 -6.57 0.34
C GLY A 58 11.96 -5.39 1.00
N ALA A 59 11.75 -4.22 0.43
CA ALA A 59 11.73 -3.00 1.21
C ALA A 59 10.85 -3.21 2.47
N PRO A 60 11.18 -2.53 3.59
CA PRO A 60 10.38 -2.64 4.80
C PRO A 60 8.93 -2.22 4.52
N PRO A 61 7.95 -2.91 5.14
CA PRO A 61 6.57 -2.50 5.05
C PRO A 61 6.40 -1.09 5.66
N PRO A 62 5.41 -0.32 5.17
CA PRO A 62 4.95 0.90 5.82
C PRO A 62 4.74 0.68 7.33
N ARG A 63 5.18 1.65 8.15
CA ARG A 63 5.08 1.59 9.61
C ARG A 63 3.64 1.51 10.12
N ALA A 64 2.70 2.04 9.35
CA ALA A 64 1.28 1.95 9.67
C ALA A 64 0.76 0.51 9.61
N TRP A 65 1.38 -0.34 8.78
CA TRP A 65 0.98 -1.74 8.66
C TRP A 65 1.61 -2.54 9.79
N ARG A 66 0.76 -3.14 10.62
CA ARG A 66 1.16 -3.93 11.78
C ARG A 66 1.36 -5.39 11.40
N VAL A 67 2.01 -5.63 10.27
CA VAL A 67 2.13 -6.94 9.61
C VAL A 67 2.52 -8.03 10.60
N PHE A 68 1.73 -9.09 10.65
CA PHE A 68 2.01 -10.24 11.51
C PHE A 68 3.30 -10.94 11.08
N GLY A 69 4.21 -11.20 12.02
CA GLY A 69 5.46 -11.93 11.75
C GLY A 69 6.63 -11.07 11.24
N CYS A 70 6.52 -9.74 11.23
CA CYS A 70 7.64 -8.83 10.98
C CYS A 70 8.31 -8.29 12.26
N ASP A 71 7.95 -8.82 13.44
CA ASP A 71 8.66 -8.51 14.68
C ASP A 71 10.12 -8.97 14.58
N ARG A 72 11.06 -8.05 14.88
CA ARG A 72 12.50 -8.30 14.83
C ARG A 72 12.86 -9.46 15.79
N GLY A 73 13.05 -10.65 15.24
CA GLY A 73 13.63 -11.79 15.97
C GLY A 73 12.84 -13.09 15.94
N ALA A 74 11.62 -13.11 15.39
CA ALA A 74 10.89 -14.35 15.15
C ALA A 74 10.86 -14.65 13.64
N PRO A 75 11.13 -15.90 13.20
CA PRO A 75 10.83 -16.27 11.82
C PRO A 75 9.33 -16.03 11.58
N PRO A 76 8.93 -15.45 10.44
CA PRO A 76 7.53 -15.26 10.12
C PRO A 76 6.85 -16.62 10.17
N VAL A 77 6.00 -16.84 11.19
CA VAL A 77 5.21 -18.08 11.27
C VAL A 77 4.10 -17.93 10.24
N PHE A 78 4.43 -18.31 9.00
CA PHE A 78 3.51 -18.38 7.88
C PHE A 78 2.39 -19.37 8.22
N ARG A 79 1.23 -18.86 8.62
CA ARG A 79 -0.02 -19.63 8.61
C ARG A 79 -0.87 -19.12 7.47
N ARG A 80 -0.85 -19.86 6.37
CA ARG A 80 -1.93 -19.79 5.37
C ARG A 80 -3.26 -19.99 6.12
N GLY A 81 -4.15 -19.03 6.00
CA GLY A 81 -5.41 -18.97 6.75
C GLY A 81 -6.24 -17.78 6.28
N ILE A 82 -7.43 -17.63 6.85
CA ILE A 82 -8.47 -16.71 6.35
C ILE A 82 -7.95 -15.28 6.16
N ALA A 83 -7.13 -14.75 7.08
CA ALA A 83 -6.55 -13.41 6.97
C ALA A 83 -5.52 -13.27 5.82
N TYR A 84 -4.77 -14.33 5.53
CA TYR A 84 -3.83 -14.37 4.40
C TYR A 84 -4.56 -14.43 3.07
N ASP A 85 -5.55 -15.32 2.94
CA ASP A 85 -6.35 -15.43 1.72
C ASP A 85 -7.12 -14.12 1.49
N TYR A 86 -7.61 -13.48 2.56
CA TYR A 86 -8.26 -12.16 2.48
C TYR A 86 -7.31 -11.05 2.01
N ALA A 87 -6.11 -10.94 2.57
CA ALA A 87 -5.14 -9.93 2.15
C ALA A 87 -4.71 -10.14 0.69
N THR A 88 -4.53 -11.40 0.27
CA THR A 88 -4.19 -11.76 -1.11
C THR A 88 -5.33 -11.44 -2.07
N ASP A 89 -6.58 -11.78 -1.75
CA ASP A 89 -7.76 -11.41 -2.54
C ASP A 89 -7.92 -9.89 -2.67
N CYS A 90 -7.68 -9.13 -1.60
CA CYS A 90 -7.71 -7.68 -1.64
C CYS A 90 -6.63 -7.10 -2.56
N TYR A 91 -5.43 -7.68 -2.55
CA TYR A 91 -4.36 -7.32 -3.47
C TYR A 91 -4.74 -7.64 -4.92
N GLU A 92 -5.23 -8.86 -5.20
CA GLU A 92 -5.62 -9.29 -6.55
C GLU A 92 -6.75 -8.42 -7.09
N SER A 93 -7.77 -8.16 -6.29
CA SER A 93 -8.88 -7.27 -6.62
C SER A 93 -8.39 -5.86 -6.97
N MET A 94 -7.43 -5.32 -6.20
CA MET A 94 -6.85 -4.01 -6.50
C MET A 94 -6.04 -4.02 -7.79
N SER A 95 -5.19 -5.04 -7.99
CA SER A 95 -4.39 -5.17 -9.20
C SER A 95 -5.26 -5.37 -10.44
N GLU A 96 -6.34 -6.15 -10.33
CA GLU A 96 -7.31 -6.32 -11.41
C GLU A 96 -8.05 -5.01 -11.72
N ALA A 97 -8.55 -4.30 -10.71
CA ALA A 97 -9.25 -3.04 -10.90
C ALA A 97 -8.37 -1.98 -11.61
N LEU A 98 -7.07 -1.94 -11.27
CA LEU A 98 -6.09 -1.08 -11.94
C LEU A 98 -5.79 -1.55 -13.37
N ARG A 99 -5.61 -2.87 -13.59
CA ARG A 99 -5.30 -3.46 -14.90
C ARG A 99 -6.45 -3.34 -15.89
N ARG A 100 -7.69 -3.52 -15.44
CA ARG A 100 -8.90 -3.37 -16.27
C ARG A 100 -8.92 -2.00 -16.94
N GLY A 101 -8.37 -0.99 -16.27
CA GLY A 101 -8.19 0.36 -16.80
C GLY A 101 -9.53 1.06 -17.09
N PRO A 102 -9.56 2.39 -17.14
CA PRO A 102 -10.80 3.06 -17.46
C PRO A 102 -11.06 3.04 -18.98
N GLY A 103 -12.13 2.38 -19.40
CA GLY A 103 -12.91 2.92 -20.52
C GLY A 103 -13.46 4.29 -20.09
N ALA A 104 -13.31 5.33 -20.92
CA ALA A 104 -13.58 6.73 -20.55
C ALA A 104 -14.98 6.97 -19.96
N ALA A 105 -15.96 6.14 -20.33
CA ALA A 105 -17.34 6.23 -19.84
C ALA A 105 -17.53 5.80 -18.37
N GLN A 106 -16.57 5.09 -17.76
CA GLN A 106 -16.77 4.47 -16.45
C GLN A 106 -15.67 4.72 -15.41
N ALA A 107 -14.71 5.60 -15.72
CA ALA A 107 -13.55 5.90 -14.89
C ALA A 107 -13.88 6.24 -13.42
N TRP A 108 -15.01 6.88 -13.14
CA TRP A 108 -15.41 7.18 -11.76
C TRP A 108 -15.82 5.94 -10.96
N LYS A 109 -16.51 4.96 -11.57
CA LYS A 109 -16.82 3.69 -10.88
C LYS A 109 -15.56 2.86 -10.66
N THR A 110 -14.66 2.82 -11.65
CA THR A 110 -13.35 2.17 -11.49
C THR A 110 -12.55 2.81 -10.35
N LEU A 111 -12.58 4.15 -10.22
CA LEU A 111 -11.90 4.84 -9.11
C LEU A 111 -12.51 4.50 -7.75
N ALA A 112 -13.84 4.44 -7.65
CA ALA A 112 -14.53 4.03 -6.42
C ALA A 112 -14.26 2.56 -6.06
N GLU A 113 -14.13 1.68 -7.05
CA GLU A 113 -13.75 0.29 -6.86
C GLU A 113 -12.31 0.17 -6.35
N VAL A 114 -11.36 0.89 -6.97
CA VAL A 114 -9.97 0.97 -6.53
C VAL A 114 -9.86 1.53 -5.12
N GLU A 115 -10.61 2.58 -4.78
CA GLU A 115 -10.69 3.13 -3.41
C GLU A 115 -11.15 2.05 -2.41
N ARG A 116 -12.22 1.33 -2.74
CA ARG A 116 -12.76 0.28 -1.87
C ARG A 116 -11.76 -0.86 -1.66
N CYS A 117 -11.12 -1.32 -2.73
CA CYS A 117 -10.10 -2.37 -2.68
C CYS A 117 -8.88 -1.92 -1.86
N TRP A 118 -8.39 -0.70 -2.10
CA TRP A 118 -7.28 -0.12 -1.35
C TRP A 118 -7.59 -0.01 0.14
N ARG A 119 -8.78 0.48 0.51
CA ARG A 119 -9.18 0.59 1.92
C ARG A 119 -9.17 -0.78 2.59
N ARG A 120 -9.77 -1.80 1.96
CA ARG A 120 -9.78 -3.18 2.49
C ARG A 120 -8.37 -3.73 2.69
N LEU A 121 -7.50 -3.56 1.70
CA LEU A 121 -6.11 -4.01 1.79
C LEU A 121 -5.37 -3.27 2.90
N ASN A 122 -5.48 -1.95 2.96
CA ASN A 122 -4.80 -1.12 3.96
C ASN A 122 -5.31 -1.42 5.38
N ASP A 123 -6.61 -1.62 5.56
CA ASP A 123 -7.21 -2.00 6.84
C ASP A 123 -6.72 -3.38 7.27
N ALA A 124 -6.77 -4.39 6.39
CA ALA A 124 -6.26 -5.73 6.68
C ALA A 124 -4.82 -5.70 7.19
N LEU A 125 -3.95 -4.95 6.50
CA LEU A 125 -2.52 -4.84 6.84
C LEU A 125 -2.27 -3.99 8.11
N THR A 126 -3.14 -3.04 8.41
CA THR A 126 -3.11 -2.26 9.66
C THR A 126 -3.60 -3.09 10.86
N GLU A 127 -4.53 -4.02 10.64
CA GLU A 127 -5.12 -4.89 11.65
C GLU A 127 -4.30 -6.15 11.96
N ARG A 128 -3.02 -6.17 11.59
CA ARG A 128 -2.11 -7.31 11.76
C ARG A 128 -2.46 -8.52 10.90
N SER A 129 -3.00 -8.33 9.70
CA SER A 129 -3.00 -9.41 8.71
C SER A 129 -1.58 -9.69 8.20
N PRO A 130 -1.29 -10.92 7.75
CA PRO A 130 -0.06 -11.22 7.04
C PRO A 130 0.00 -10.46 5.71
N LEU A 131 1.21 -10.30 5.15
CA LEU A 131 1.35 -9.76 3.80
C LEU A 131 0.66 -10.69 2.78
N PRO A 132 0.10 -10.15 1.69
CA PRO A 132 -0.40 -10.95 0.59
C PRO A 132 0.74 -11.75 -0.06
N GLU A 133 0.38 -12.88 -0.68
CA GLU A 133 1.31 -13.79 -1.36
C GLU A 133 2.44 -13.07 -2.12
N PRO A 134 2.14 -12.08 -2.98
CA PRO A 134 3.15 -11.54 -3.88
C PRO A 134 4.21 -10.69 -3.16
N TRP A 135 3.96 -10.29 -1.92
CA TRP A 135 4.88 -9.51 -1.10
C TRP A 135 5.59 -10.35 -0.05
N LEU A 136 5.21 -11.62 0.09
CA LEU A 136 5.99 -12.56 0.89
C LEU A 136 7.29 -12.86 0.16
N ARG A 137 8.39 -12.78 0.92
CA ARG A 137 9.66 -13.36 0.50
C ARG A 137 9.74 -14.76 1.07
N GLU A 138 10.14 -15.72 0.24
CA GLU A 138 10.60 -17.03 0.68
C GLU A 138 11.82 -16.91 1.61
#